data_AF-A0A7S1UN65-F1
#
_entry.id   AF-A0A7S1UN65-F1
#
_cell.length_a   1.000
_cell.length_b   1.000
_cell.length_c   1.000
_cell.angle_alpha   90.00
_cell.angle_beta   90.00
_cell.angle_gamma   90.00
#
_symmetry.space_group_name_H-M   'P 1'
#
loop_
_entity.id
_entity.type
_entity.pdbx_description
1 polymer ?
#
loop_
_entity_poly.entity_id
_entity_poly.type
_entity_poly.pdbx_seq_one_letter_code
_entity_poly.pdbx_strand_id
1 'polypeptide(L)'
;NPLSVSASTLLVATTTTPSQVDDTPQVVGFGQIRPLDAMYSELASLYVVPELRDQGIGTRLVEELLIRFQQDDPSHINMAVCLLTLQPTTKFYEKHGFRVTRDLEDLPSSIQLEFKAGTLVSGVLGNDLVCMVRDAGSSIASSE
;
A
#
# COMPACT_ATOMS: atom_id res chain seq x y z
N ASN A 1 4.08 -16.43 17.01
CA ASN A 1 3.10 -16.99 16.05
C ASN A 1 3.33 -16.30 14.71
N PRO A 2 4.03 -16.92 13.73
CA PRO A 2 4.64 -16.16 12.64
C PRO A 2 3.69 -15.77 11.50
N LEU A 3 2.40 -16.10 11.58
CA LEU A 3 1.39 -15.71 10.59
C LEU A 3 0.12 -15.25 11.31
N SER A 4 0.21 -14.10 11.98
CA SER A 4 -0.97 -13.33 12.32
C SER A 4 -1.37 -12.54 11.07
N VAL A 5 -2.09 -13.18 10.13
CA VAL A 5 -2.87 -12.44 9.15
C VAL A 5 -4.05 -11.86 9.93
N SER A 6 -3.85 -10.71 10.56
CA SER A 6 -4.97 -9.99 11.15
C SER A 6 -5.79 -9.44 9.99
N ALA A 7 -7.06 -9.81 9.89
CA ALA A 7 -7.98 -9.36 8.85
C ALA A 7 -8.11 -7.82 8.77
N SER A 8 -7.66 -7.10 9.80
CA SER A 8 -7.53 -5.64 9.79
C SER A 8 -6.47 -5.11 8.82
N THR A 9 -5.42 -5.89 8.57
CA THR A 9 -4.23 -5.43 7.83
C THR A 9 -4.21 -5.81 6.36
N LEU A 10 -5.06 -6.76 5.93
CA LEU A 10 -5.17 -7.24 4.55
C LEU A 10 -6.58 -6.95 4.03
N LEU A 11 -6.66 -6.30 2.87
CA LEU A 11 -7.91 -6.05 2.19
C LEU A 11 -7.92 -6.75 0.83
N VAL A 12 -9.04 -7.39 0.52
CA VAL A 12 -9.25 -8.12 -0.73
C VAL A 12 -10.47 -7.54 -1.44
N ALA A 13 -10.30 -7.16 -2.71
CA ALA A 13 -11.39 -6.77 -3.60
C ALA A 13 -11.88 -8.00 -4.36
N THR A 14 -13.19 -8.23 -4.34
CA THR A 14 -13.84 -9.34 -5.05
C THR A 14 -14.95 -8.85 -5.97
N THR A 15 -15.22 -9.63 -7.01
CA THR A 15 -16.40 -9.45 -7.87
C THR A 15 -17.33 -10.64 -7.74
N THR A 16 -18.63 -10.38 -7.71
CA THR A 16 -19.66 -11.41 -7.79
C THR A 16 -20.34 -11.28 -9.15
N THR A 17 -20.05 -12.19 -10.08
CA THR A 17 -20.76 -12.26 -11.36
C THR A 17 -22.07 -13.04 -11.15
N PRO A 18 -23.26 -12.43 -11.34
CA PRO A 18 -24.54 -13.07 -11.05
C PRO A 18 -24.96 -14.15 -12.07
N SER A 19 -24.04 -14.76 -12.83
CA SER A 19 -24.39 -15.55 -14.02
C SER A 19 -23.59 -16.84 -14.25
N GLN A 20 -22.83 -17.34 -13.27
CA GLN A 20 -22.29 -18.71 -13.35
C GLN A 20 -22.64 -19.52 -12.10
N VAL A 21 -22.75 -20.83 -12.32
CA VAL A 21 -23.27 -21.88 -11.43
C VAL A 21 -22.46 -22.06 -10.13
N ASP A 22 -21.47 -21.21 -9.87
CA ASP A 22 -20.71 -21.14 -8.62
C ASP A 22 -20.71 -19.69 -8.11
N ASP A 23 -21.39 -19.46 -6.98
CA ASP A 23 -21.49 -18.16 -6.28
C ASP A 23 -20.15 -17.74 -5.60
N THR A 24 -19.03 -18.32 -6.04
CA THR A 24 -17.72 -18.07 -5.44
C THR A 24 -17.21 -16.68 -5.83
N PRO A 25 -16.93 -15.79 -4.87
CA PRO A 25 -16.40 -14.46 -5.17
C PRO A 25 -15.03 -14.56 -5.81
N GLN A 26 -14.85 -13.91 -6.97
CA GLN A 26 -13.58 -13.87 -7.68
C GLN A 26 -12.71 -12.74 -7.11
N VAL A 27 -11.48 -13.04 -6.71
CA VAL A 27 -10.50 -12.03 -6.27
C VAL A 27 -9.98 -11.23 -7.45
N VAL A 28 -10.11 -9.90 -7.39
CA VAL A 28 -9.70 -8.97 -8.45
C VAL A 28 -8.63 -7.97 -8.03
N GLY A 29 -8.35 -7.88 -6.73
CA GLY A 29 -7.28 -7.05 -6.19
C GLY A 29 -7.07 -7.28 -4.71
N PHE A 30 -5.95 -6.80 -4.19
CA PHE A 30 -5.64 -6.85 -2.78
C PHE A 30 -4.59 -5.79 -2.41
N GLY A 31 -4.46 -5.54 -1.11
CA GLY A 31 -3.39 -4.72 -0.55
C GLY A 31 -3.29 -4.95 0.95
N GLN A 32 -2.16 -4.60 1.55
CA GLN A 32 -1.99 -4.73 2.99
C GLN A 32 -1.16 -3.60 3.59
N ILE A 33 -1.38 -3.33 4.88
CA ILE A 33 -0.47 -2.51 5.70
C ILE A 33 0.17 -3.40 6.76
N ARG A 34 1.50 -3.54 6.71
CA ARG A 34 2.25 -4.37 7.68
C ARG A 34 3.11 -3.50 8.60
N PRO A 35 3.23 -3.83 9.89
CA PRO A 35 4.13 -3.11 10.79
C PRO A 35 5.59 -3.35 10.37
N LEU A 36 6.41 -2.30 10.42
CA LEU A 36 7.87 -2.39 10.26
C LEU A 36 8.57 -2.25 11.62
N ASP A 37 8.24 -1.18 12.34
CA ASP A 37 8.72 -0.89 13.69
C ASP A 37 7.71 -0.02 14.48
N ALA A 38 8.16 0.62 15.56
CA ALA A 38 7.30 1.44 16.42
C ALA A 38 6.83 2.76 15.79
N MET A 39 7.49 3.23 14.73
CA MET A 39 7.22 4.51 14.07
C MET A 39 6.65 4.33 12.66
N TYR A 40 6.91 3.20 12.03
CA TYR A 40 6.58 2.96 10.64
C TYR A 40 5.79 1.67 10.41
N SER A 41 4.83 1.79 9.51
CA SER A 41 4.19 0.68 8.79
C SER A 41 4.43 0.81 7.30
N GLU A 42 4.23 -0.27 6.56
CA GLU A 42 4.39 -0.30 5.10
C GLU A 42 3.08 -0.63 4.41
N LEU A 43 2.67 0.19 3.43
CA LEU A 43 1.67 -0.20 2.44
C LEU A 43 2.33 -1.13 1.41
N ALA A 44 2.11 -2.43 1.57
CA ALA A 44 2.76 -3.48 0.82
C ALA A 44 1.77 -4.27 -0.05
N SER A 45 2.31 -4.95 -1.06
CA SER A 45 1.60 -5.95 -1.88
C SER A 45 0.28 -5.44 -2.49
N LEU A 46 0.23 -4.16 -2.91
CA LEU A 46 -0.94 -3.61 -3.58
C LEU A 46 -1.00 -4.11 -5.04
N TYR A 47 -2.12 -4.72 -5.42
CA TYR A 47 -2.32 -5.25 -6.75
C TYR A 47 -3.79 -5.18 -7.18
N VAL A 48 -4.00 -4.88 -8.47
CA VAL A 48 -5.28 -5.01 -9.16
C VAL A 48 -5.03 -5.72 -10.48
N VAL A 49 -5.88 -6.69 -10.83
CA VAL A 49 -5.79 -7.41 -12.11
C VAL A 49 -5.80 -6.40 -13.28
N PRO A 50 -4.92 -6.54 -14.29
CA PRO A 50 -4.74 -5.55 -15.35
C PRO A 50 -6.04 -5.10 -16.04
N GLU A 51 -6.96 -6.04 -16.25
CA GLU A 51 -8.22 -5.83 -16.96
C GLU A 51 -9.20 -4.93 -16.21
N LEU A 52 -9.00 -4.78 -14.89
CA LEU A 52 -9.86 -3.99 -14.01
C LEU A 52 -9.17 -2.77 -13.42
N ARG A 53 -7.99 -2.40 -13.94
CA ARG A 53 -7.30 -1.15 -13.58
C ARG A 53 -8.06 0.07 -14.10
N ASP A 54 -7.74 1.23 -13.53
CA ASP A 54 -8.36 2.52 -13.85
C ASP A 54 -9.88 2.61 -13.58
N GLN A 55 -10.45 1.64 -12.86
CA GLN A 55 -11.85 1.61 -12.41
C GLN A 55 -12.02 2.01 -10.93
N GLY A 56 -10.98 2.58 -10.31
CA GLY A 56 -11.01 3.03 -8.92
C GLY A 56 -10.81 1.94 -7.85
N ILE A 57 -10.61 0.67 -8.23
CA ILE A 57 -10.39 -0.44 -7.29
C ILE A 57 -9.15 -0.18 -6.41
N GLY A 58 -8.02 0.22 -7.02
CA GLY A 58 -6.78 0.51 -6.29
C GLY A 58 -6.95 1.66 -5.31
N THR A 59 -7.63 2.74 -5.72
CA THR A 59 -7.97 3.89 -4.87
C THR A 59 -8.75 3.46 -3.65
N ARG A 60 -9.83 2.69 -3.83
CA ARG A 60 -10.65 2.16 -2.72
C ARG A 60 -9.85 1.25 -1.79
N LEU A 61 -8.97 0.40 -2.35
CA LEU A 61 -8.11 -0.46 -1.54
C LEU A 61 -7.19 0.35 -0.62
N VAL A 62 -6.52 1.37 -1.17
CA VAL A 62 -5.59 2.22 -0.39
C VAL A 62 -6.32 3.04 0.65
N GLU A 63 -7.45 3.66 0.29
CA GLU A 63 -8.25 4.46 1.22
C GLU A 63 -8.75 3.63 2.39
N GLU A 64 -9.37 2.49 2.11
CA GLU A 64 -9.92 1.60 3.13
C GLU A 64 -8.82 1.05 4.04
N LEU A 65 -7.67 0.66 3.49
CA LEU A 65 -6.52 0.23 4.29
C LEU A 65 -6.02 1.33 5.23
N LEU A 66 -5.90 2.57 4.75
CA LEU A 66 -5.45 3.69 5.57
C LEU A 66 -6.47 4.08 6.65
N ILE A 67 -7.77 4.01 6.34
CA ILE A 67 -8.85 4.24 7.30
C ILE A 67 -8.79 3.19 8.41
N ARG A 68 -8.76 1.90 8.06
CA ARG A 68 -8.67 0.80 9.03
C ARG A 68 -7.41 0.90 9.87
N PHE A 69 -6.27 1.18 9.24
CA PHE A 69 -5.01 1.35 9.95
C PHE A 69 -5.12 2.44 11.03
N GLN A 70 -5.74 3.58 10.75
CA GLN A 70 -5.90 4.64 11.76
C GLN A 70 -6.96 4.33 12.83
N GLN A 71 -8.00 3.55 12.49
CA GLN A 71 -9.15 3.29 13.37
C GLN A 71 -8.97 2.06 14.27
N ASP A 72 -8.25 1.04 13.81
CA ASP A 72 -8.17 -0.26 14.50
C ASP A 72 -7.26 -0.23 15.74
N ASP A 73 -6.29 0.70 15.79
CA ASP A 73 -5.40 0.87 16.94
C ASP A 73 -5.09 2.37 17.19
N PRO A 74 -5.47 2.94 18.34
CA PRO A 74 -5.16 4.33 18.69
C PRO A 74 -3.67 4.66 18.71
N SER A 75 -2.78 3.67 18.91
CA SER A 75 -1.33 3.88 18.89
C SER A 75 -0.81 4.25 17.50
N HIS A 76 -1.55 3.89 16.43
CA HIS A 76 -1.19 4.22 15.06
C HIS A 76 -1.30 5.72 14.74
N ILE A 77 -1.89 6.54 15.62
CA ILE A 77 -2.03 7.99 15.40
C ILE A 77 -0.68 8.70 15.18
N ASN A 78 0.40 8.15 15.73
CA ASN A 78 1.77 8.68 15.63
C ASN A 78 2.64 7.91 14.63
N MET A 79 2.08 6.95 13.89
CA MET A 79 2.83 6.12 12.94
C MET A 79 2.73 6.66 11.52
N ALA A 80 3.87 6.71 10.83
CA ALA A 80 3.93 6.99 9.41
C ALA A 80 3.74 5.71 8.60
N VAL A 81 3.20 5.84 7.38
CA VAL A 81 3.09 4.74 6.42
C VAL A 81 4.04 5.01 5.28
N CYS A 82 4.91 4.06 4.96
CA CYS A 82 5.83 4.14 3.83
C CYS A 82 5.50 3.09 2.77
N LEU A 83 6.04 3.25 1.57
CA LEU A 83 5.95 2.27 0.50
C LEU A 83 7.13 2.38 -0.46
N LEU A 84 7.39 1.28 -1.15
CA LEU A 84 8.27 1.23 -2.32
C LEU A 84 7.42 1.10 -3.56
N THR A 85 7.73 1.89 -4.59
CA THR A 85 6.99 1.86 -5.85
C THR A 85 7.86 2.31 -7.01
N LEU A 86 7.32 2.22 -8.23
CA LEU A 86 8.00 2.72 -9.42
C LEU A 86 7.73 4.21 -9.62
N GLN A 87 8.68 4.95 -10.18
CA GLN A 87 8.53 6.37 -10.47
C GLN A 87 7.25 6.71 -11.26
N PRO A 88 6.78 5.92 -12.26
CA PRO A 88 5.53 6.21 -12.98
C PRO A 88 4.26 6.11 -12.13
N THR A 89 4.30 5.36 -11.01
CA THR A 89 3.13 5.13 -10.15
C THR A 89 3.03 6.13 -8.99
N THR A 90 3.98 7.06 -8.82
CA THR A 90 3.95 8.03 -7.71
C THR A 90 2.68 8.87 -7.66
N LYS A 91 2.20 9.35 -8.82
CA LYS A 91 0.98 10.15 -8.93
C LYS A 91 -0.28 9.45 -8.41
N PHE A 92 -0.29 8.12 -8.42
CA PHE A 92 -1.38 7.35 -7.82
C PHE A 92 -1.36 7.51 -6.29
N TYR A 93 -0.19 7.36 -5.67
CA TYR A 93 -0.04 7.46 -4.21
C TYR A 93 -0.07 8.90 -3.68
N GLU A 94 0.36 9.89 -4.47
CA GLU A 94 0.29 11.32 -4.10
C GLU A 94 -1.13 11.77 -3.74
N LYS A 95 -2.14 11.24 -4.45
CA LYS A 95 -3.56 11.50 -4.16
C LYS A 95 -3.98 11.01 -2.77
N HIS A 96 -3.26 10.05 -2.22
CA HIS A 96 -3.46 9.48 -0.90
C HIS A 96 -2.48 10.06 0.13
N GLY A 97 -1.93 11.25 -0.10
CA GLY A 97 -1.09 11.98 0.86
C GLY A 97 0.32 11.42 1.04
N PHE A 98 0.75 10.49 0.17
CA PHE A 98 2.14 10.06 0.12
C PHE A 98 3.00 11.09 -0.61
N ARG A 99 4.24 11.27 -0.18
CA ARG A 99 5.25 12.07 -0.87
C ARG A 99 6.52 11.26 -1.08
N VAL A 100 7.21 11.50 -2.18
CA VAL A 100 8.56 10.93 -2.38
C VAL A 100 9.49 11.42 -1.26
N THR A 101 10.19 10.51 -0.61
CA THR A 101 11.24 10.85 0.37
C THR A 101 12.62 10.58 -0.22
N ARG A 102 13.57 11.46 0.08
CA ARG A 102 15.01 11.27 -0.22
C ARG A 102 15.80 10.86 1.03
N ASP A 103 15.18 11.01 2.19
CA ASP A 103 15.80 10.80 3.50
C ASP A 103 15.61 9.32 3.90
N LEU A 104 16.18 8.42 3.08
CA LEU A 104 16.08 6.97 3.31
C LEU A 104 16.70 6.54 4.64
N GLU A 105 17.65 7.32 5.16
CA GLU A 105 18.30 7.07 6.44
C GLU A 105 17.35 7.17 7.65
N ASP A 106 16.24 7.90 7.50
CA ASP A 106 15.20 8.04 8.52
C ASP A 106 14.16 6.91 8.49
N LEU A 107 14.25 6.01 7.48
CA LEU A 107 13.34 4.88 7.32
C LEU A 107 13.87 3.61 8.00
N PRO A 108 12.99 2.63 8.28
CA PRO A 108 13.41 1.33 8.79
C PRO A 108 14.44 0.66 7.88
N SER A 109 15.42 -0.02 8.48
CA SER A 109 16.53 -0.65 7.75
C SER A 109 16.07 -1.71 6.73
N SER A 110 14.92 -2.33 6.96
CA SER A 110 14.27 -3.24 6.00
C SER A 110 13.92 -2.54 4.68
N ILE A 111 13.29 -1.36 4.74
CA ILE A 111 12.95 -0.56 3.56
C ILE A 111 14.22 -0.06 2.87
N GLN A 112 15.22 0.37 3.63
CA GLN A 112 16.51 0.77 3.06
C GLN A 112 17.19 -0.36 2.28
N LEU A 113 17.16 -1.58 2.83
CA LEU A 113 17.74 -2.75 2.19
C LEU A 113 16.98 -3.13 0.93
N GLU A 114 15.65 -3.16 1.00
CA GLU A 114 14.79 -3.47 -0.14
C GLU A 114 14.93 -2.43 -1.26
N PHE A 115 14.99 -1.14 -0.90
CA PHE A 115 15.24 -0.06 -1.85
C PHE A 115 16.59 -0.21 -2.56
N LYS A 116 17.66 -0.48 -1.81
CA LYS A 116 19.01 -0.68 -2.38
C LYS A 116 19.05 -1.89 -3.31
N ALA A 117 18.47 -3.02 -2.89
CA ALA A 117 18.40 -4.22 -3.72
C ALA A 117 17.57 -3.99 -4.99
N GLY A 118 16.40 -3.33 -4.86
CA GLY A 118 15.54 -3.02 -5.98
C GLY A 118 16.15 -2.02 -6.96
N THR A 119 16.91 -1.04 -6.49
CA THR A 119 17.62 -0.06 -7.35
C THR A 119 18.71 -0.70 -8.19
N LEU A 120 19.42 -1.70 -7.64
CA LEU A 120 20.42 -2.46 -8.40
C LEU A 120 19.78 -3.23 -9.56
N VAL A 121 18.58 -3.78 -9.36
CA VAL A 121 17.83 -4.52 -10.39
C VAL A 121 17.17 -3.56 -11.38
N SER A 122 16.61 -2.45 -10.91
CA SER A 122 15.90 -1.50 -11.77
C SER A 122 16.81 -0.77 -12.74
N GLY A 123 18.06 -0.49 -12.38
CA GLY A 123 19.05 0.12 -13.28
C GLY A 123 19.31 -0.71 -14.55
N VAL A 124 18.99 -2.01 -14.52
CA VAL A 124 19.08 -2.92 -15.68
C VAL A 124 17.79 -2.95 -16.51
N LEU A 125 16.64 -2.68 -15.89
CA LEU A 125 15.30 -2.81 -16.49
C LEU A 125 14.64 -1.46 -16.83
N GLY A 126 15.25 -0.33 -16.45
CA GLY A 126 14.80 1.02 -16.81
C GLY A 126 13.61 1.55 -16.02
N ASN A 127 13.33 1.01 -14.83
CA ASN A 127 12.19 1.42 -14.00
C ASN A 127 12.63 1.93 -12.63
N ASP A 128 12.89 3.23 -12.50
CA ASP A 128 13.36 3.83 -11.24
C ASP A 128 12.43 3.49 -10.07
N LEU A 129 13.01 2.88 -9.03
CA LEU A 129 12.33 2.61 -7.77
C LEU A 129 12.39 3.88 -6.92
N VAL A 130 11.30 4.20 -6.24
CA VAL A 130 11.20 5.31 -5.29
C VAL A 130 10.54 4.86 -4.00
N CYS A 131 10.92 5.52 -2.91
CA CYS A 131 10.24 5.39 -1.64
C CYS A 131 9.31 6.59 -1.43
N MET A 132 8.11 6.33 -0.92
CA MET A 132 7.17 7.36 -0.54
C MET A 132 6.70 7.18 0.90
N VAL A 133 6.39 8.29 1.56
CA VAL A 133 5.94 8.34 2.97
C VAL A 133 4.70 9.20 3.09
N ARG A 134 3.77 8.74 3.92
CA ARG A 134 2.63 9.49 4.45
C ARG A 134 2.84 9.67 5.95
N ASP A 135 2.83 10.92 6.41
CA ASP A 135 3.06 11.23 7.81
C ASP A 135 1.86 10.84 8.68
N ALA A 136 2.17 10.55 9.95
CA ALA A 136 1.20 10.39 11.01
C ALA A 136 0.20 11.57 11.05
N GLY A 137 -1.08 11.27 11.28
CA GLY A 137 -2.14 12.28 11.36
C GLY A 137 -2.53 12.95 10.03
N SER A 138 -1.94 12.57 8.89
CA SER A 138 -2.43 13.02 7.58
C SER A 138 -3.86 12.51 7.39
N SER A 139 -4.83 13.41 7.17
CA SER A 139 -6.22 13.06 6.87
C SER A 139 -6.36 12.67 5.39
N ILE A 140 -7.21 11.69 5.08
CA ILE A 140 -7.63 11.45 3.69
C ILE A 140 -8.59 12.59 3.34
N ALA A 141 -8.22 13.45 2.39
CA ALA A 141 -9.17 14.40 1.84
C ALA A 141 -10.26 13.58 1.13
N SER A 142 -11.45 13.50 1.73
CA SER A 142 -12.62 12.89 1.11
C SER A 142 -12.82 13.49 -0.27
N SER A 143 -12.54 12.70 -1.31
CA SER A 143 -12.82 13.08 -2.68
C SER A 143 -14.24 12.63 -2.99
N GLU A 144 -15.14 13.61 -3.12
CA GLU A 144 -16.52 13.43 -3.62
C GLU A 144 -16.56 12.99 -5.09
#